data_AF-A0A847LDL5-F1
#
_entry.id   AF-A0A847LDL5-F1
#
_cell.length_a   1.000
_cell.length_b   1.000
_cell.length_c   1.000
_cell.angle_alpha   90.00
_cell.angle_beta   90.00
_cell.angle_gamma   90.00
#
_symmetry.space_group_name_H-M   'P 1'
#
loop_
_entity.id
_entity.type
_entity.pdbx_description
1 polymer ?
#
loop_
_entity_poly.entity_id
_entity_poly.type
_entity_poly.pdbx_seq_one_letter_code
_entity_poly.pdbx_strand_id
1 'polypeptide(L)'
;MSDNGEVPIDTTIPGWPWRQGSFGWVEPTAWAILAFEAGGRGDHPRAEEGRRLLLDRSIDTGGWNYGNREAFDQELVPFWDTTALAILALGKSFRDDKIAKGLDFLERNLGDIASPYSLALSLLALEAGNRSVPGAKERLRGLLMDGHQVPGNSVAVSWALLALGPRKVFPP
;
A
#
# COMPACT_ATOMS: atom_id res chain seq x y z
N MET A 1 -31.26 9.57 -22.14
CA MET A 1 -30.58 10.64 -21.37
C MET A 1 -31.15 10.51 -19.96
N SER A 2 -30.43 10.09 -18.93
CA SER A 2 -28.99 10.14 -18.67
C SER A 2 -28.72 9.23 -17.48
N ASP A 3 -27.73 8.35 -17.58
CA ASP A 3 -27.02 7.85 -16.41
C ASP A 3 -25.54 7.86 -16.80
N ASN A 4 -24.91 9.03 -16.61
CA ASN A 4 -23.46 9.12 -16.75
C ASN A 4 -22.91 8.42 -15.52
N GLY A 5 -22.56 7.14 -15.66
CA GLY A 5 -21.95 6.33 -14.61
C GLY A 5 -20.92 7.15 -13.86
N GLU A 6 -21.29 7.57 -12.65
CA GLU A 6 -20.40 8.31 -11.78
C GLU A 6 -19.24 7.39 -11.46
N VAL A 7 -18.03 7.83 -11.77
CA VAL A 7 -16.84 7.13 -11.29
C VAL A 7 -16.94 7.21 -9.76
N PRO A 8 -16.94 6.09 -9.02
CA PRO A 8 -17.31 6.06 -7.59
C PRO A 8 -16.21 6.61 -6.67
N ILE A 9 -15.44 7.57 -7.17
CA ILE A 9 -14.29 8.21 -6.55
C ILE A 9 -14.31 9.69 -6.92
N ASP A 10 -13.78 10.55 -6.04
CA ASP A 10 -13.65 11.97 -6.34
C ASP A 10 -12.46 12.25 -7.28
N THR A 11 -12.77 12.44 -8.56
CA THR A 11 -11.77 12.74 -9.60
C THR A 11 -11.09 14.11 -9.46
N THR A 12 -11.58 14.97 -8.56
CA THR A 12 -10.99 16.29 -8.29
C THR A 12 -9.85 16.25 -7.27
N ILE A 13 -9.70 15.15 -6.52
CA ILE A 13 -8.63 15.01 -5.52
C ILE A 13 -7.27 14.81 -6.24
N PRO A 14 -6.27 15.67 -5.98
CA PRO A 14 -4.99 15.61 -6.69
C PRO A 14 -4.09 14.50 -6.17
N GLY A 15 -3.79 13.52 -7.03
CA GLY A 15 -2.80 12.46 -6.79
C GLY A 15 -1.56 12.60 -7.65
N TRP A 16 -0.66 11.62 -7.55
CA TRP A 16 0.45 11.49 -8.48
C TRP A 16 0.11 10.53 -9.61
N PRO A 17 0.27 10.94 -10.86
CA PRO A 17 0.16 10.05 -11.99
C PRO A 17 1.51 9.40 -12.33
N TRP A 18 1.48 8.30 -13.08
CA TRP A 18 2.68 7.75 -13.73
C TRP A 18 3.20 8.65 -14.87
N ARG A 19 2.31 9.43 -15.49
CA ARG A 19 2.64 10.35 -16.57
C ARG A 19 1.96 11.69 -16.35
N GLN A 20 2.65 12.78 -16.66
CA GLN A 20 2.05 14.12 -16.63
C GLN A 20 0.73 14.17 -17.42
N GLY A 21 -0.30 14.78 -16.82
CA GLY A 21 -1.63 14.91 -17.42
C GLY A 21 -2.51 13.67 -17.37
N SER A 22 -2.09 12.59 -16.69
CA SER A 22 -2.93 11.39 -16.51
C SER A 22 -3.56 11.33 -15.11
N PHE A 23 -4.39 10.30 -14.92
CA PHE A 23 -5.06 9.97 -13.67
C PHE A 23 -4.09 9.71 -12.51
N GLY A 24 -4.46 10.14 -11.29
CA GLY A 24 -3.69 9.91 -10.07
C GLY A 24 -3.92 8.50 -9.53
N TRP A 25 -2.85 7.70 -9.47
CA TRP A 25 -2.90 6.29 -9.05
C TRP A 25 -2.45 6.12 -7.60
N VAL A 26 -2.88 5.03 -6.96
CA VAL A 26 -2.58 4.72 -5.55
C VAL A 26 -1.07 4.56 -5.34
N GLU A 27 -0.42 3.72 -6.14
CA GLU A 27 1.01 3.41 -5.98
C GLU A 27 1.94 4.64 -6.10
N PRO A 28 1.93 5.43 -7.19
CA PRO A 28 2.79 6.61 -7.30
C PRO A 28 2.45 7.68 -6.25
N THR A 29 1.19 7.77 -5.82
CA THR A 29 0.80 8.66 -4.72
C THR A 29 1.40 8.20 -3.40
N ALA A 30 1.34 6.90 -3.10
CA ALA A 30 1.97 6.32 -1.93
C ALA A 30 3.49 6.56 -1.93
N TRP A 31 4.17 6.34 -3.06
CA TRP A 31 5.61 6.60 -3.18
C TRP A 31 5.95 8.08 -2.97
N ALA A 32 5.16 9.00 -3.51
CA ALA A 32 5.38 10.43 -3.29
C ALA A 32 5.25 10.80 -1.82
N ILE A 33 4.22 10.31 -1.12
CA ILE A 33 4.03 10.54 0.31
C ILE A 33 5.19 9.96 1.13
N LEU A 34 5.60 8.73 0.86
CA LEU A 34 6.73 8.10 1.55
C LEU A 34 8.04 8.88 1.32
N ALA A 35 8.23 9.48 0.14
CA ALA A 35 9.37 10.36 -0.12
C ALA A 35 9.28 11.69 0.65
N PHE A 36 8.09 12.27 0.81
CA PHE A 36 7.88 13.44 1.68
C PHE A 36 8.23 13.10 3.13
N GLU A 37 7.74 11.97 3.64
CA GLU A 37 8.04 11.47 4.99
C GLU A 37 9.53 11.26 5.21
N ALA A 38 10.21 10.57 4.29
CA ALA A 38 11.65 10.34 4.36
C ALA A 38 12.47 11.65 4.35
N GLY A 39 11.92 12.70 3.73
CA GLY A 39 12.51 14.04 3.73
C GLY A 39 12.15 14.91 4.93
N GLY A 40 11.40 14.40 5.91
CA GLY A 40 10.92 15.18 7.06
C GLY A 40 9.89 16.26 6.68
N ARG A 41 9.16 16.05 5.59
CA ARG A 41 8.14 16.97 5.04
C ARG A 41 6.78 16.29 4.90
N GLY A 42 6.47 15.36 5.80
CA GLY A 42 5.22 14.61 5.82
C GLY A 42 3.96 15.49 5.97
N ASP A 43 4.12 16.65 6.59
CA ASP A 43 3.11 17.69 6.80
C ASP A 43 2.94 18.64 5.60
N HIS A 44 3.73 18.47 4.54
CA HIS A 44 3.63 19.30 3.35
C HIS A 44 2.24 19.16 2.72
N PRO A 45 1.58 20.25 2.26
CA PRO A 45 0.21 20.19 1.74
C PRO A 45 -0.02 19.14 0.63
N ARG A 46 0.99 18.92 -0.22
CA ARG A 46 0.94 17.85 -1.24
C ARG A 46 0.88 16.45 -0.67
N ALA A 47 1.57 16.17 0.44
CA ALA A 47 1.48 14.87 1.10
C ALA A 47 0.06 14.65 1.63
N GLU A 48 -0.53 15.65 2.30
CA GLU A 48 -1.90 15.60 2.80
C GLU A 48 -2.95 15.41 1.70
N GLU A 49 -2.79 16.08 0.56
CA GLU A 49 -3.63 15.86 -0.62
C GLU A 49 -3.51 14.43 -1.14
N GLY A 50 -2.30 13.86 -1.17
CA GLY A 50 -2.09 12.45 -1.51
C GLY A 50 -2.78 11.51 -0.54
N ARG A 51 -2.74 11.79 0.77
CA ARG A 51 -3.42 10.98 1.79
C ARG A 51 -4.92 10.97 1.61
N ARG A 52 -5.51 12.13 1.28
CA ARG A 52 -6.94 12.23 0.92
C ARG A 52 -7.27 11.37 -0.29
N LEU A 53 -6.42 11.38 -1.32
CA LEU A 53 -6.61 10.50 -2.47
C LEU A 53 -6.56 9.03 -2.06
N LEU A 54 -5.57 8.62 -1.26
CA LEU A 54 -5.50 7.24 -0.78
C LEU A 54 -6.78 6.84 -0.04
N LEU A 55 -7.31 7.68 0.86
CA LEU A 55 -8.57 7.39 1.54
C LEU A 55 -9.76 7.30 0.59
N ASP A 56 -9.85 8.16 -0.42
CA ASP A 56 -10.91 8.11 -1.44
C ASP A 56 -10.87 6.82 -2.27
N ARG A 57 -9.66 6.31 -2.57
CA ARG A 57 -9.46 5.09 -3.39
C ARG A 57 -9.58 3.78 -2.62
N SER A 58 -9.86 3.81 -1.32
CA SER A 58 -10.00 2.58 -0.52
C SER A 58 -11.21 1.77 -0.98
N ILE A 59 -11.06 0.45 -1.00
CA ILE A 59 -12.16 -0.47 -1.23
C ILE A 59 -12.98 -0.64 0.06
N ASP A 60 -14.30 -0.67 -0.05
CA ASP A 60 -15.21 -0.66 1.11
C ASP A 60 -15.08 -1.93 1.95
N THR A 61 -14.84 -3.09 1.31
CA THR A 61 -14.53 -4.35 2.01
C THR A 61 -13.08 -4.46 2.52
N GLY A 62 -12.20 -3.57 2.07
CA GLY A 62 -10.83 -3.42 2.57
C GLY A 62 -9.76 -3.49 1.49
N GLY A 63 -8.68 -2.74 1.71
CA GLY A 63 -7.53 -2.72 0.82
C GLY A 63 -7.66 -1.70 -0.32
N TRP A 64 -6.68 -1.77 -1.22
CA TRP A 64 -6.57 -0.89 -2.37
C TRP A 64 -6.25 -1.69 -3.62
N ASN A 65 -6.91 -1.34 -4.73
CA ASN A 65 -6.46 -1.65 -6.08
C ASN A 65 -5.58 -0.50 -6.61
N TYR A 66 -5.24 -0.47 -7.90
CA TYR A 66 -4.33 0.49 -8.50
C TYR A 66 -4.82 1.95 -8.48
N GLY A 67 -6.14 2.19 -8.51
CA GLY A 67 -6.68 3.55 -8.65
C GLY A 67 -8.18 3.71 -8.73
N ASN A 68 -8.95 2.64 -8.66
CA ASN A 68 -10.40 2.74 -8.48
C ASN A 68 -10.84 1.67 -7.47
N ARG A 69 -11.94 1.93 -6.75
CA ARG A 69 -12.52 0.96 -5.82
C ARG A 69 -13.58 0.08 -6.48
N GLU A 70 -14.17 0.53 -7.58
CA GLU A 70 -15.23 -0.17 -8.31
C GLU A 70 -15.12 0.06 -9.82
N ALA A 71 -15.62 -0.88 -10.62
CA ALA A 71 -15.80 -0.72 -12.06
C ALA A 71 -17.09 -1.44 -12.50
N PHE A 72 -17.91 -0.78 -13.32
CA PHE A 72 -19.22 -1.34 -13.74
C PHE A 72 -20.09 -1.79 -12.55
N ASP A 73 -20.17 -0.94 -11.52
CA ASP A 73 -20.91 -1.19 -10.25
C ASP A 73 -20.46 -2.44 -9.49
N GLN A 74 -19.26 -2.95 -9.78
CA GLN A 74 -18.66 -4.09 -9.12
C GLN A 74 -17.40 -3.65 -8.37
N GLU A 75 -17.33 -4.00 -7.09
CA GLU A 75 -16.14 -3.78 -6.27
C GLU A 75 -14.92 -4.50 -6.87
N LEU A 76 -13.81 -3.78 -6.95
CA LEU A 76 -12.56 -4.31 -7.48
C LEU A 76 -11.79 -5.10 -6.42
N VAL A 77 -10.99 -6.06 -6.88
CA VAL A 77 -10.16 -6.88 -5.99
C VAL A 77 -8.94 -6.07 -5.51
N PRO A 78 -8.67 -5.96 -4.21
CA PRO A 78 -7.47 -5.29 -3.71
C PRO A 78 -6.20 -6.07 -4.05
N PHE A 79 -5.09 -5.37 -4.27
CA PHE A 79 -3.76 -5.96 -4.41
C PHE A 79 -2.99 -5.84 -3.11
N TRP A 80 -2.20 -6.88 -2.77
CA TRP A 80 -1.48 -6.96 -1.50
C TRP A 80 -0.43 -5.84 -1.37
N ASP A 81 0.40 -5.65 -2.38
CA ASP A 81 1.44 -4.61 -2.40
C ASP A 81 0.86 -3.20 -2.41
N THR A 82 -0.16 -2.97 -3.23
CA THR A 82 -0.82 -1.66 -3.33
C THR A 82 -1.50 -1.29 -2.01
N THR A 83 -2.14 -2.27 -1.37
CA THR A 83 -2.71 -2.12 -0.02
C THR A 83 -1.65 -1.80 1.01
N ALA A 84 -0.55 -2.56 1.03
CA ALA A 84 0.55 -2.34 1.97
C ALA A 84 1.18 -0.96 1.79
N LEU A 85 1.42 -0.52 0.56
CA LEU A 85 1.95 0.81 0.25
C LEU A 85 1.00 1.92 0.68
N ALA A 86 -0.30 1.78 0.44
CA ALA A 86 -1.30 2.77 0.87
C ALA A 86 -1.30 2.92 2.40
N ILE A 87 -1.27 1.80 3.15
CA ILE A 87 -1.21 1.82 4.62
C ILE A 87 0.07 2.47 5.13
N LEU A 88 1.23 2.09 4.58
CA LEU A 88 2.52 2.69 4.94
C LEU A 88 2.55 4.19 4.65
N ALA A 89 2.02 4.59 3.49
CA ALA A 89 1.93 5.98 3.10
C ALA A 89 1.00 6.75 4.04
N LEU A 90 -0.19 6.24 4.37
CA LEU A 90 -1.15 6.86 5.29
C LEU A 90 -0.60 7.07 6.71
N GLY A 91 0.35 6.24 7.16
CA GLY A 91 1.08 6.45 8.41
C GLY A 91 0.21 6.37 9.67
N LYS A 92 0.82 6.52 10.85
CA LYS A 92 0.13 6.27 12.14
C LYS A 92 -0.79 7.40 12.60
N SER A 93 -0.61 8.61 12.06
CA SER A 93 -1.47 9.76 12.35
C SER A 93 -2.89 9.55 11.83
N PHE A 94 -3.07 8.65 10.87
CA PHE A 94 -4.38 8.29 10.33
C PHE A 94 -4.93 7.09 11.07
N ARG A 95 -5.98 7.34 11.87
CA ARG A 95 -6.82 6.30 12.49
C ARG A 95 -8.14 6.31 11.78
N ASP A 96 -8.26 5.43 10.79
CA ASP A 96 -9.44 5.29 9.92
C ASP A 96 -9.81 3.81 9.81
N ASP A 97 -11.11 3.51 9.81
CA ASP A 97 -11.63 2.16 9.64
C ASP A 97 -11.13 1.50 8.34
N LYS A 98 -10.86 2.29 7.30
CA LYS A 98 -10.28 1.84 6.02
C LYS A 98 -8.89 1.22 6.20
N ILE A 99 -8.07 1.80 7.08
CA ILE A 99 -6.74 1.26 7.40
C ILE A 99 -6.89 -0.07 8.14
N ALA A 100 -7.81 -0.14 9.12
CA ALA A 100 -8.07 -1.38 9.85
C ALA A 100 -8.51 -2.51 8.92
N LYS A 101 -9.44 -2.24 7.99
CA LYS A 101 -9.89 -3.20 6.98
C LYS A 101 -8.77 -3.64 6.03
N GLY A 102 -7.90 -2.71 5.62
CA GLY A 102 -6.72 -3.02 4.82
C GLY A 102 -5.73 -3.93 5.56
N LEU A 103 -5.48 -3.66 6.85
CA LEU A 103 -4.65 -4.51 7.70
C LEU A 103 -5.26 -5.92 7.86
N ASP A 104 -6.58 -6.01 8.08
CA ASP A 104 -7.28 -7.29 8.16
C ASP A 104 -7.16 -8.07 6.84
N PHE A 105 -7.26 -7.38 5.69
CA PHE A 105 -7.07 -7.99 4.38
C PHE A 105 -5.66 -8.57 4.21
N LEU A 106 -4.62 -7.82 4.57
CA LEU A 106 -3.24 -8.31 4.49
C LEU A 106 -3.00 -9.50 5.42
N GLU A 107 -3.48 -9.43 6.65
CA GLU A 107 -3.33 -10.48 7.66
C GLU A 107 -4.00 -11.79 7.21
N ARG A 108 -5.22 -11.72 6.70
CA ARG A 108 -5.98 -12.88 6.21
C ARG A 108 -5.33 -13.58 5.02
N ASN A 109 -4.68 -12.82 4.13
CA ASN A 109 -4.12 -13.34 2.87
C ASN A 109 -2.60 -13.54 2.91
N LEU A 110 -1.95 -13.30 4.05
CA LEU A 110 -0.48 -13.29 4.15
C LEU A 110 0.17 -14.62 3.73
N GLY A 111 -0.54 -15.74 3.97
CA GLY A 111 -0.12 -17.08 3.58
C GLY A 111 -0.04 -17.31 2.06
N ASP A 112 -0.85 -16.58 1.29
CA ASP A 112 -0.99 -16.75 -0.16
C ASP A 112 0.03 -15.91 -0.95
N ILE A 113 0.72 -14.97 -0.30
CA ILE A 113 1.63 -14.04 -0.97
C ILE A 113 2.94 -14.74 -1.36
N ALA A 114 3.08 -15.17 -2.62
CA ALA A 114 4.30 -15.82 -3.09
C ALA A 114 5.45 -14.84 -3.39
N SER A 115 5.14 -13.55 -3.65
CA SER A 115 6.13 -12.51 -3.97
C SER A 115 6.89 -12.05 -2.71
N PRO A 116 8.23 -12.16 -2.65
CA PRO A 116 9.02 -11.64 -1.53
C PRO A 116 8.82 -10.12 -1.33
N TYR A 117 8.66 -9.38 -2.43
CA TYR A 117 8.39 -7.94 -2.41
C TYR A 117 7.06 -7.62 -1.74
N SER A 118 5.97 -8.23 -2.21
CA SER A 118 4.63 -7.97 -1.69
C SER A 118 4.49 -8.46 -0.24
N LEU A 119 5.15 -9.57 0.11
CA LEU A 119 5.16 -10.08 1.49
C LEU A 119 5.93 -9.14 2.43
N ALA A 120 7.11 -8.66 2.02
CA ALA A 120 7.89 -7.74 2.82
C ALA A 120 7.14 -6.43 3.10
N LEU A 121 6.50 -5.84 2.08
CA LEU A 121 5.65 -4.66 2.26
C LEU A 121 4.48 -4.94 3.19
N SER A 122 3.80 -6.09 3.01
CA SER A 122 2.67 -6.48 3.86
C SER A 122 3.07 -6.60 5.33
N LEU A 123 4.25 -7.18 5.61
CA LEU A 123 4.79 -7.26 6.97
C LEU A 123 5.08 -5.89 7.58
N LEU A 124 5.65 -4.97 6.80
CA LEU A 124 5.92 -3.60 7.26
C LEU A 124 4.61 -2.85 7.53
N ALA A 125 3.59 -3.01 6.69
CA ALA A 125 2.27 -2.43 6.90
C ALA A 125 1.60 -2.98 8.16
N LEU A 126 1.61 -4.30 8.36
CA LEU A 126 1.10 -4.95 9.57
C LEU A 126 1.83 -4.44 10.82
N GLU A 127 3.15 -4.34 10.75
CA GLU A 127 3.97 -3.83 11.86
C GLU A 127 3.67 -2.36 12.17
N ALA A 128 3.42 -1.52 11.16
CA ALA A 128 2.99 -0.14 11.35
C ALA A 128 1.61 -0.06 12.06
N GLY A 129 0.74 -1.04 11.80
CA GLY A 129 -0.53 -1.25 12.50
C GLY A 129 -0.43 -1.96 13.85
N ASN A 130 0.78 -2.21 14.37
CA ASN A 130 1.05 -3.01 15.57
C ASN A 130 0.46 -4.42 15.53
N ARG A 131 0.43 -5.04 14.33
CA ARG A 131 0.01 -6.43 14.12
C ARG A 131 1.21 -7.30 13.77
N SER A 132 1.16 -8.56 14.17
CA SER A 132 2.22 -9.53 13.89
C SER A 132 1.62 -10.90 13.61
N VAL A 133 2.06 -11.53 12.53
CA VAL A 133 1.66 -12.89 12.17
C VAL A 133 2.81 -13.87 12.47
N PRO A 134 2.61 -14.87 13.34
CA PRO A 134 3.63 -15.86 13.66
C PRO A 134 4.18 -16.57 12.42
N GLY A 135 5.50 -16.79 12.36
CA GLY A 135 6.16 -17.51 11.26
C GLY A 135 6.29 -16.73 9.94
N ALA A 136 5.73 -15.52 9.85
CA ALA A 136 5.71 -14.79 8.58
C ALA A 136 7.09 -14.24 8.19
N LYS A 137 7.95 -13.89 9.16
CA LYS A 137 9.34 -13.49 8.90
C LYS A 137 10.18 -14.69 8.43
N GLU A 138 9.96 -15.87 9.01
CA GLU A 138 10.59 -17.13 8.59
C GLU A 138 10.19 -17.49 7.16
N ARG A 139 8.90 -17.34 6.82
CA ARG A 139 8.40 -17.53 5.45
C ARG A 139 9.07 -16.57 4.47
N LEU A 140 9.20 -15.29 4.82
CA LEU A 140 9.90 -14.31 3.98
C LEU A 140 11.37 -14.70 3.77
N ARG A 141 12.07 -15.17 4.81
CA ARG A 141 13.43 -15.71 4.67
C ARG A 141 13.47 -16.91 3.72
N GLY A 142 12.51 -17.83 3.83
CA GLY A 142 12.39 -18.98 2.94
C GLY A 142 12.27 -18.57 1.47
N LEU A 143 11.34 -17.66 1.16
CA LEU A 143 11.11 -17.17 -0.20
C LEU A 143 12.34 -16.42 -0.78
N LEU A 144 13.12 -15.74 0.06
CA LEU A 144 14.35 -15.09 -0.37
C LEU A 144 15.46 -16.09 -0.74
N MET A 145 15.53 -17.20 -0.01
CA MET A 145 16.59 -18.21 -0.15
C MET A 145 16.28 -19.24 -1.24
N ASP A 146 15.00 -19.42 -1.60
CA ASP A 146 14.55 -20.29 -2.69
C ASP A 146 14.86 -19.67 -4.06
N GLY A 147 16.16 -19.59 -4.40
CA GLY A 147 16.81 -18.76 -5.44
C GLY A 147 16.30 -18.80 -6.89
N HIS A 148 15.11 -19.33 -7.16
CA HIS A 148 14.41 -19.25 -8.44
C HIS A 148 13.70 -17.90 -8.67
N GLN A 149 13.39 -17.10 -7.64
CA GLN A 149 12.68 -15.80 -7.79
C GLN A 149 13.54 -14.54 -7.54
N VAL A 150 14.77 -14.70 -7.05
CA VAL A 150 15.55 -13.59 -6.45
C VAL A 150 16.83 -13.17 -7.20
N PRO A 151 17.45 -13.93 -8.13
CA PRO A 151 18.70 -13.48 -8.75
C PRO A 151 18.49 -12.18 -9.54
N GLY A 152 18.97 -11.06 -8.98
CA GLY A 152 18.95 -9.73 -9.61
C GLY A 152 17.85 -8.78 -9.15
N ASN A 153 16.90 -9.17 -8.29
CA ASN A 153 15.87 -8.25 -7.79
C ASN A 153 16.32 -7.56 -6.48
N SER A 154 17.17 -6.54 -6.61
CA SER A 154 17.68 -5.76 -5.48
C SER A 154 16.58 -5.06 -4.69
N VAL A 155 15.45 -4.73 -5.32
CA VAL A 155 14.29 -4.08 -4.67
C VAL A 155 13.63 -5.04 -3.69
N ALA A 156 13.31 -6.26 -4.12
CA ALA A 156 12.71 -7.27 -3.25
C ALA A 156 13.61 -7.63 -2.06
N VAL A 157 14.92 -7.79 -2.31
CA VAL A 157 15.90 -8.03 -1.23
C VAL A 157 15.94 -6.85 -0.26
N SER A 158 15.95 -5.61 -0.76
CA SER A 158 16.00 -4.42 0.10
C SER A 158 14.77 -4.35 1.01
N TRP A 159 13.57 -4.51 0.47
CA TRP A 159 12.33 -4.51 1.27
C TRP A 159 12.32 -5.63 2.30
N ALA A 160 12.77 -6.82 1.92
CA ALA A 160 12.83 -7.94 2.83
C ALA A 160 13.84 -7.72 3.97
N LEU A 161 15.00 -7.12 3.68
CA LEU A 161 15.95 -6.72 4.73
C LEU A 161 15.35 -5.69 5.68
N LEU A 162 14.53 -4.76 5.18
CA LEU A 162 13.81 -3.82 6.05
C LEU A 162 12.79 -4.52 6.94
N ALA A 163 11.97 -5.43 6.38
CA ALA A 163 10.95 -6.17 7.14
C ALA A 163 11.55 -7.14 8.18
N LEU A 164 12.71 -7.73 7.87
CA LEU A 164 13.41 -8.66 8.77
C LEU A 164 14.30 -7.95 9.78
N GLY A 165 14.73 -6.72 9.47
CA GLY A 165 15.65 -5.94 10.27
C GLY A 165 14.99 -5.33 11.52
N PRO A 166 15.80 -4.91 12.51
CA PRO A 166 15.30 -4.19 13.68
C PRO A 166 15.02 -2.70 13.40
N ARG A 167 15.46 -2.20 12.24
CA ARG A 167 15.41 -0.77 11.90
C ARG A 167 14.02 -0.40 11.39
N LYS A 168 13.35 0.51 12.09
CA LYS A 168 12.12 1.15 11.61
C LYS A 168 12.50 2.22 10.59
N VAL A 169 12.08 2.04 9.34
CA VAL A 169 12.41 2.95 8.23
C VAL A 169 11.36 4.01 8.01
N PHE A 170 10.10 3.70 8.29
CA PHE A 170 9.02 4.67 8.28
C PHE A 170 8.88 5.32 9.66
N PRO A 171 8.63 6.64 9.73
CA PRO A 171 8.52 7.34 10.99
C PRO A 171 7.44 6.71 11.89
N PRO A 172 7.62 6.79 13.22
CA PRO A 172 6.66 6.26 14.15
C PRO A 172 5.30 6.95 14.08
#